data_AF-A0A961TGC6-F1
#
_entry.id   AF-A0A961TGC6-F1
#
_cell.length_a   1.000
_cell.length_b   1.000
_cell.length_c   1.000
_cell.angle_alpha   90.00
_cell.angle_beta   90.00
_cell.angle_gamma   90.00
#
_symmetry.space_group_name_H-M   'P 1'
#
loop_
_entity.id
_entity.type
_entity.pdbx_description
1 polymer ?
#
loop_
_entity_poly.entity_id
_entity_poly.type
_entity_poly.pdbx_seq_one_letter_code
_entity_poly.pdbx_strand_id
1 'polypeptide(L)' 'MTSFNTLDDIDLSGKRVLTRVDLNVPMENGRVTDATRIERVLPT' A
#
# COMPACT_ATOMS: atom_id res chain seq x y z
N MET A 1 6.07 1.26 25.52
CA MET A 1 5.61 1.38 24.12
C MET A 1 6.33 0.33 23.31
N THR A 2 5.61 -0.47 22.54
CA THR A 2 6.20 -1.50 21.68
C THR A 2 6.75 -0.83 20.42
N SER A 3 8.01 -1.10 20.07
CA SER A 3 8.57 -0.69 18.79
C SER A 3 8.12 -1.68 17.72
N PHE A 4 7.60 -1.18 16.60
CA PHE A 4 7.29 -2.00 15.44
C PHE A 4 8.46 -1.95 14.46
N ASN A 5 8.73 -3.07 13.78
CA ASN A 5 9.67 -3.08 12.67
C ASN A 5 9.05 -2.35 11.47
N THR A 6 9.87 -1.56 10.79
CA THR A 6 9.55 -0.87 9.54
C THR A 6 10.07 -1.66 8.34
N LEU A 7 9.80 -1.20 7.12
CA LEU A 7 10.31 -1.85 5.90
C LEU A 7 11.84 -1.81 5.81
N ASP A 8 12.46 -0.77 6.36
CA ASP A 8 13.92 -0.60 6.36
C ASP A 8 14.62 -1.62 7.29
N ASP A 9 13.88 -2.27 8.19
CA ASP A 9 14.41 -3.22 9.16
C ASP A 9 14.45 -4.67 8.64
N ILE A 10 13.97 -4.95 7.41
CA ILE A 10 13.71 -6.31 6.92
C ILE A 10 14.27 -6.52 5.49
N ASP A 11 15.02 -7.60 5.28
CA ASP A 11 15.37 -8.07 3.92
C ASP A 11 14.17 -8.78 3.28
N LEU A 12 13.63 -8.19 2.22
CA LEU A 12 12.48 -8.71 1.48
C LEU A 12 12.86 -9.33 0.12
N SER A 13 14.15 -9.33 -0.25
CA SER A 13 14.61 -9.82 -1.55
C SER A 13 14.25 -11.30 -1.76
N GLY A 14 13.61 -11.60 -2.90
CA GLY A 14 13.17 -12.95 -3.25
C GLY A 14 11.99 -13.49 -2.42
N LYS A 15 11.38 -12.69 -1.55
CA LYS A 15 10.25 -13.11 -0.72
C LYS A 15 8.91 -12.72 -1.36
N ARG A 16 7.87 -13.51 -1.08
CA ARG A 16 6.48 -13.11 -1.33
C ARG A 16 5.97 -12.37 -0.11
N VAL A 17 5.54 -11.12 -0.31
CA VAL A 17 5.09 -10.22 0.76
C VAL A 17 3.60 -9.95 0.60
N LEU A 18 2.86 -10.01 1.71
CA LEU A 18 1.47 -9.55 1.76
C LEU A 18 1.45 -8.09 2.20
N THR A 19 1.13 -7.18 1.28
CA THR A 19 1.03 -5.75 1.58
C THR A 19 -0.42 -5.36 1.81
N ARG A 20 -0.72 -4.84 3.01
CA ARG A 20 -2.03 -4.28 3.32
C ARG A 20 -2.10 -2.83 2.85
N VAL A 21 -2.98 -2.55 1.90
CA VAL A 21 -3.13 -1.23 1.29
C VAL A 21 -4.53 -0.65 1.50
N ASP A 22 -4.65 0.67 1.50
CA ASP A 22 -5.94 1.39 1.44
C ASP A 22 -6.28 1.71 -0.02
N LEU A 23 -7.17 0.91 -0.60
CA LEU A 23 -7.70 1.08 -1.95
C LEU A 23 -9.16 1.53 -1.96
N ASN A 24 -9.66 2.08 -0.85
CA ASN A 24 -11.02 2.59 -0.80
C ASN A 24 -11.08 3.96 -1.52
N VAL A 25 -11.23 3.91 -2.84
CA VAL A 25 -11.28 5.07 -3.74
C VAL A 25 -12.71 5.37 -4.22
N PRO A 26 -13.03 6.63 -4.55
CA PRO A 26 -14.31 6.95 -5.17
C PRO A 26 -14.38 6.36 -6.59
N MET A 27 -15.55 5.82 -6.91
CA MET A 27 -15.84 5.14 -8.17
C MET A 27 -17.14 5.67 -8.76
N GLU A 28 -17.18 5.80 -10.09
CA GLU A 28 -18.38 6.12 -10.85
C GLU A 28 -18.44 5.26 -12.12
N ASN A 29 -19.59 4.63 -12.38
CA ASN A 29 -19.80 3.76 -13.57
C ASN A 29 -18.69 2.71 -13.76
N GLY A 30 -18.21 2.12 -12.65
CA GLY A 30 -17.14 1.12 -12.67
C GLY A 30 -15.73 1.67 -12.94
N ARG A 31 -15.54 3.00 -12.91
CA ARG A 31 -14.24 3.65 -13.10
C ARG A 31 -13.84 4.46 -11.87
N VAL A 32 -12.54 4.48 -11.57
CA VAL A 32 -11.96 5.33 -10.52
C VAL A 32 -12.07 6.79 -10.96
N THR A 33 -12.60 7.65 -10.08
CA THR A 33 -12.69 9.09 -10.34
C THR A 33 -11.59 9.90 -9.64
N ASP A 34 -10.98 9.35 -8.59
CA ASP A 34 -9.81 9.90 -7.92
C ASP A 34 -8.85 8.76 -7.53
N ALA A 35 -7.65 8.77 -8.12
CA ALA A 35 -6.62 7.75 -7.95
C ALA A 35 -5.64 8.06 -6.80
N THR A 36 -5.82 9.15 -6.06
CA THR A 36 -4.86 9.64 -5.05
C THR A 36 -4.41 8.56 -4.06
N ARG A 37 -5.33 7.71 -3.59
CA ARG A 37 -4.98 6.62 -2.63
C ARG A 37 -4.16 5.51 -3.28
N ILE A 38 -4.38 5.22 -4.55
CA ILE A 38 -3.60 4.23 -5.32
C ILE A 38 -2.19 4.78 -5.53
N GLU A 39 -2.07 6.03 -5.98
CA GLU A 39 -0.78 6.67 -6.27
C GLU A 39 0.10 6.77 -5.03
N ARG A 40 -0.49 7.06 -3.87
CA ARG A 40 0.24 7.13 -2.59
C ARG A 40 0.82 5.81 -2.11
N VAL A 41 0.35 4.67 -2.63
CA VAL A 41 0.87 3.34 -2.25
C VAL A 41 2.12 2.97 -3.04
N LEU A 42 2.33 3.54 -4.23
CA LEU A 42 3.47 3.22 -5.12
C LEU A 42 4.87 3.27 -4.47
N PRO A 43 5.21 4.21 -3.56
CA PRO A 43 6.53 4.25 -2.97
C PRO A 43 6.75 3.27 -1.81
N THR A 44 5.73 2.50 -1.43
CA THR A 44 5.80 1.49 -0.34
C THR A 44 6.52 0.25 -0.83
#